data_AF-A0A1J5PLC2-F1
#
_entry.id   AF-A0A1J5PLC2-F1
#
_cell.length_a   1.000
_cell.length_b   1.000
_cell.length_c   1.000
_cell.angle_alpha   90.00
_cell.angle_beta   90.00
_cell.angle_gamma   90.00
#
_symmetry.space_group_name_H-M   'P 1'
#
loop_
_entity.id
_entity.type
_entity.pdbx_description
1 polymer ?
#
loop_
_entity_poly.entity_id
_entity_poly.type
_entity_poly.pdbx_seq_one_letter_code
_entity_poly.pdbx_strand_id
1 'polypeptide(L)' 'MTVTININSAEQEKLLFDFLERMNFDYESDRDNISLTEGQKEEILRRDNDFINGKTAARNWDEIKKDLESVYR' A
#
# COMPACT_ATOMS: atom_id res chain seq x y z
N MET A 1 11.22 -11.63 -11.32
CA MET A 1 12.25 -10.87 -12.06
C MET A 1 11.67 -9.49 -12.27
N THR A 2 12.37 -8.44 -11.86
CA THR A 2 11.84 -7.07 -11.89
C THR A 2 12.65 -6.26 -12.91
N VAL A 3 11.96 -5.58 -13.82
CA VAL A 3 12.59 -4.75 -14.86
C VAL A 3 12.24 -3.30 -14.57
N THR A 4 13.26 -2.48 -14.31
CA THR A 4 13.09 -1.04 -14.07
C THR A 4 13.34 -0.28 -15.36
N ILE A 5 12.39 0.56 -15.77
CA ILE A 5 12.44 1.32 -17.02
C ILE A 5 12.39 2.81 -16.67
N ASN A 6 13.41 3.56 -17.10
CA ASN A 6 13.44 5.02 -16.95
C ASN A 6 12.76 5.66 -18.16
N ILE A 7 11.58 6.23 -17.96
CA ILE A 7 10.77 6.85 -19.00
C ILE A 7 11.07 8.35 -19.05
N ASN A 8 11.42 8.85 -20.24
CA ASN A 8 11.89 10.23 -20.42
C ASN A 8 10.84 11.15 -21.07
N SER A 9 9.68 10.62 -21.47
CA SER A 9 8.57 11.41 -21.99
C SER A 9 7.20 10.79 -21.69
N ALA A 10 6.18 11.65 -21.55
CA ALA A 10 4.80 11.21 -21.32
C ALA A 10 4.23 10.36 -22.46
N GLU A 11 4.73 10.53 -23.67
CA GLU A 11 4.32 9.78 -24.85
C GLU A 11 4.84 8.33 -24.81
N GLN A 12 6.09 8.14 -24.35
CA GLN A 12 6.69 6.83 -24.11
C GLN A 12 5.98 6.09 -22.98
N GLU A 13 5.59 6.82 -21.92
CA GLU A 13 4.87 6.27 -20.78
C GLU A 13 3.51 5.69 -21.21
N LYS A 14 2.76 6.45 -21.99
CA LYS A 14 1.47 6.01 -22.53
C LYS A 14 1.61 4.76 -23.39
N LEU A 15 2.61 4.74 -24.27
CA LEU A 15 2.85 3.60 -25.17
C LEU A 15 3.27 2.34 -24.41
N LEU A 16 4.01 2.50 -23.30
CA LEU A 16 4.38 1.39 -22.43
C LEU A 16 3.16 0.82 -21.69
N PHE A 17 2.29 1.67 -21.13
CA PHE A 17 1.08 1.19 -20.46
C PHE A 17 0.12 0.49 -21.43
N ASP A 18 -0.11 1.07 -22.62
CA ASP A 18 -0.92 0.44 -23.66
C ASP A 18 -0.37 -0.94 -24.07
N PHE A 19 0.95 -1.11 -24.07
CA PHE A 19 1.61 -2.39 -24.34
C PHE A 19 1.41 -3.40 -23.20
N LEU A 20 1.62 -2.97 -21.96
CA LEU A 20 1.47 -3.84 -20.77
C LEU A 20 0.03 -4.32 -20.61
N GLU A 21 -0.96 -3.44 -20.81
CA GLU A 21 -2.38 -3.79 -20.79
C GLU A 21 -2.73 -4.81 -21.87
N ARG A 22 -2.28 -4.60 -23.12
CA ARG A 22 -2.54 -5.52 -24.24
C ARG A 22 -1.95 -6.91 -24.02
N MET A 23 -0.79 -6.96 -23.37
CA MET A 23 -0.10 -8.21 -23.06
C MET A 23 -0.58 -8.84 -21.76
N ASN A 24 -1.50 -8.17 -21.05
CA ASN A 24 -2.09 -8.63 -19.80
C ASN A 24 -1.02 -8.88 -18.72
N PHE A 25 -0.02 -8.00 -18.65
CA PHE A 25 1.00 -8.02 -17.61
C PHE A 25 0.51 -7.26 -16.38
N ASP A 26 0.77 -7.81 -15.21
CA ASP A 26 0.67 -7.08 -13.95
C ASP A 26 1.84 -6.11 -13.84
N TYR A 27 1.55 -4.82 -13.60
CA TYR A 27 2.54 -3.78 -13.39
C TYR A 27 2.10 -2.83 -12.29
N GLU A 28 3.06 -2.24 -11.59
CA GLU A 28 2.86 -1.17 -10.62
C GLU A 28 3.54 0.09 -11.16
N SER A 29 2.90 1.25 -11.00
CA SER A 29 3.47 2.53 -11.39
C SER A 29 3.69 3.40 -10.15
N ASP A 30 4.70 4.28 -10.17
CA ASP A 30 4.90 5.27 -9.08
C ASP A 30 3.73 6.26 -8.96
N ARG A 31 2.80 6.28 -9.93
CA ARG A 31 1.55 7.05 -9.86
C ARG A 31 0.49 6.39 -9.00
N ASP A 32 0.63 5.09 -8.73
CA ASP A 32 -0.14 4.38 -7.71
C ASP A 32 0.39 4.83 -6.34
N ASN A 33 0.18 6.11 -6.06
CA ASN A 33 0.39 6.72 -4.77
C ASN A 33 -0.46 5.90 -3.79
N ILE A 34 0.18 4.99 -3.06
CA ILE A 34 -0.41 4.32 -1.91
C ILE A 34 -0.61 5.40 -0.85
N SER A 35 -1.65 6.20 -1.05
CA SER A 35 -2.07 7.23 -0.13
C SER A 35 -2.83 6.53 0.98
N LEU A 36 -2.22 6.48 2.16
CA LEU A 36 -2.91 5.98 3.34
C LEU A 36 -4.19 6.78 3.56
N THR A 37 -5.28 6.08 3.82
CA THR A 37 -6.52 6.73 4.30
C THR A 37 -6.25 7.36 5.66
N GLU A 38 -7.05 8.36 6.05
CA GLU A 38 -6.89 8.99 7.39
C GLU A 38 -7.01 7.94 8.51
N GLY A 39 -7.90 6.95 8.37
CA GLY A 39 -8.02 5.84 9.33
C GLY A 39 -6.76 4.96 9.40
N GLN A 40 -6.08 4.72 8.28
CA GLN A 40 -4.81 4.00 8.27
C GLN A 40 -3.69 4.79 8.93
N LYS A 41 -3.65 6.12 8.72
CA LYS A 41 -2.66 7.00 9.37
C LYS A 41 -2.86 7.02 10.88
N GLU A 42 -4.10 7.17 11.34
CA GLU A 42 -4.44 7.16 12.77
C GLU A 42 -4.09 5.82 13.44
N GLU A 43 -4.33 4.69 12.76
CA GLU A 43 -4.00 3.38 13.28
C GLU A 43 -2.48 3.16 13.41
N ILE A 44 -1.68 3.67 12.46
CA ILE A 44 -0.22 3.61 12.56
C ILE A 44 0.26 4.42 13.78
N LEU A 45 -0.23 5.66 13.93
CA LEU A 45 0.12 6.51 15.07
C LEU A 45 -0.30 5.87 16.41
N ARG A 46 -1.46 5.21 16.45
CA ARG A 46 -1.93 4.49 17.63
C ARG A 46 -1.00 3.33 17.99
N ARG A 47 -0.61 2.51 17.01
CA ARG A 47 0.30 1.37 17.22
C ARG A 47 1.69 1.81 17.67
N ASP A 48 2.22 2.86 17.09
CA ASP A 48 3.51 3.44 17.53
C ASP A 48 3.44 3.89 18.98
N ASN A 49 2.35 4.55 19.36
CA ASN A 49 2.14 4.98 20.74
C ASN A 49 1.95 3.79 21.69
N ASP A 50 1.22 2.75 21.29
CA ASP A 50 1.04 1.53 22.09
C ASP A 50 2.38 0.77 22.27
N PHE A 51 3.23 0.75 21.25
CA PHE A 51 4.58 0.18 21.32
C PHE A 51 5.48 0.97 22.27
N ILE A 52 5.54 2.30 22.13
CA ILE A 52 6.34 3.19 23.00
C ILE A 52 5.91 3.05 24.47
N ASN A 53 4.61 2.94 24.73
CA ASN A 53 4.07 2.78 26.07
C ASN A 53 4.14 1.35 26.62
N GLY A 54 4.77 0.41 25.89
CA GLY A 54 4.89 -0.99 26.31
C GLY A 54 3.55 -1.73 26.42
N LYS A 55 2.50 -1.23 25.75
CA LYS A 55 1.16 -1.85 25.70
C LYS A 55 1.04 -2.91 24.61
N THR A 56 2.11 -3.22 23.90
CA THR A 56 2.21 -4.36 22.97
C THR A 56 2.30 -5.68 23.74
N ALA A 57 1.23 -6.01 24.47
CA ALA A 57 1.02 -7.36 24.97
C ALA A 57 0.50 -8.26 23.82
N ALA A 58 0.65 -9.58 23.97
CA ALA A 58 0.01 -10.53 23.08
C ALA A 58 -1.52 -10.33 23.14
N ARG A 59 -2.12 -9.94 22.01
CA ARG A 59 -3.57 -9.77 21.87
C ARG A 59 -4.18 -11.03 21.27
N ASN A 60 -5.47 -11.26 21.54
CA ASN A 60 -6.20 -12.34 20.89
C ASN A 60 -6.34 -12.04 19.39
N TRP A 61 -6.15 -13.07 18.55
CA TRP A 61 -6.32 -12.98 17.10
C TRP A 61 -7.70 -12.44 16.69
N ASP A 62 -8.77 -12.81 17.40
CA ASP A 62 -10.12 -12.34 17.09
C ASP A 62 -10.26 -10.82 17.26
N GLU A 63 -9.56 -10.24 18.24
CA GLU A 63 -9.53 -8.79 18.47
C GLU A 63 -8.72 -8.07 17.40
N ILE A 64 -7.55 -8.64 17.03
CA ILE A 64 -6.71 -8.11 15.95
C ILE A 64 -7.47 -8.09 14.63
N LYS A 65 -8.19 -9.18 14.32
CA LYS A 65 -8.96 -9.30 13.09
C LYS A 65 -10.05 -8.24 13.00
N LYS A 66 -10.77 -7.99 14.10
CA LYS A 66 -11.81 -6.96 14.16
C LYS A 66 -11.26 -5.55 13.91
N ASP A 67 -10.10 -5.24 14.49
CA ASP A 67 -9.44 -3.94 14.28
C ASP A 67 -8.98 -3.77 12.82
N LEU A 68 -8.44 -4.83 12.20
CA LEU A 68 -8.01 -4.83 10.80
C LEU A 68 -9.20 -4.63 9.84
N GLU A 69 -10.32 -5.31 10.08
CA GLU A 69 -11.54 -5.18 9.27
C GLU A 69 -12.16 -3.76 9.35
N SER A 70 -11.92 -3.04 10.45
CA SER A 70 -12.37 -1.66 10.63
C SER A 70 -11.54 -0.64 9.84
N VAL A 71 -10.27 -0.91 9.57
CA VAL A 71 -9.32 0.05 8.97
C VAL A 71 -9.18 -0.15 7.47
N TYR A 72 -9.42 -1.37 6.97
CA TYR A 72 -9.27 -1.74 5.56
C TYR A 72 -10.58 -1.77 4.75
N ARG A 73 -11.68 -1.25 5.30
CA ARG A 73 -12.96 -1.08 4.58
C ARG A 73 -13.15 0.32 4.02
#